data_AF-X1N9V9-F1
#
_entry.id   AF-X1N9V9-F1
#
_cell.length_a   1.000
_cell.length_b   1.000
_cell.length_c   1.000
_cell.angle_alpha   90.00
_cell.angle_beta   90.00
_cell.angle_gamma   90.00
#
_symmetry.space_group_name_H-M   'P 1'
#
loop_
_entity.id
_entity.type
_entity.pdbx_description
1 polymer ?
#
loop_
_entity_poly.entity_id
_entity_poly.type
_entity_poly.pdbx_seq_one_letter_code
_entity_poly.pdbx_strand_id
1 'polypeptide(L)'
;SQVAANYVCSQKIAEMMEDVGLDTLDDLADQIMGVTEKSMRDAITEIPDGIYPYEGTIEGPGGREDIKVKVAVEVKGSDVIVDLDGSSPEVDWGGNVAYNFTYAYVFMAIKSAFNPDVPNNEGCIRPIAMKAPEGTVVNCRFPVAVAARLQVGHFMTEVVYRTFAPQKRLPEISGHRWRLIMYVPKR
;
A
#
# COMPACT_ATOMS: atom_id res chain seq x y z
N SER A 1 21.48 -10.61 -11.41
CA SER A 1 21.14 -11.15 -10.09
C SER A 1 21.06 -10.00 -9.09
N GLN A 2 20.38 -10.18 -7.95
CA GLN A 2 20.33 -9.15 -6.90
C GLN A 2 21.73 -8.77 -6.39
N VAL A 3 22.62 -9.76 -6.27
CA VAL A 3 24.02 -9.57 -5.84
C VAL A 3 24.79 -8.63 -6.76
N ALA A 4 24.74 -8.84 -8.08
CA ALA A 4 25.46 -7.99 -9.03
C ALA A 4 24.93 -6.54 -9.06
N ALA A 5 23.60 -6.38 -8.94
CA ALA A 5 22.98 -5.06 -8.91
C ALA A 5 23.39 -4.28 -7.64
N ASN A 6 23.33 -4.93 -6.47
CA ASN A 6 23.73 -4.33 -5.21
C ASN A 6 25.23 -3.98 -5.19
N TYR A 7 26.07 -4.84 -5.77
CA TYR A 7 27.51 -4.57 -5.88
C TYR A 7 27.76 -3.29 -6.68
N VAL A 8 27.20 -3.16 -7.88
CA VAL A 8 27.35 -1.95 -8.71
C VAL A 8 26.80 -0.71 -8.01
N CYS A 9 25.64 -0.83 -7.35
CA CYS A 9 25.04 0.28 -6.60
C CYS A 9 25.96 0.76 -5.47
N SER A 10 26.57 -0.16 -4.72
CA SER A 10 27.49 0.19 -3.63
C SER A 10 28.72 0.96 -4.11
N GLN A 11 29.31 0.58 -5.25
CA GLN A 11 30.45 1.28 -5.83
C GLN A 11 30.08 2.71 -6.25
N LYS A 12 28.93 2.87 -6.91
CA LYS A 12 28.46 4.20 -7.35
C LYS A 12 28.14 5.14 -6.19
N ILE A 13 27.62 4.60 -5.09
CA ILE A 13 27.37 5.39 -3.88
C ILE A 13 28.71 5.83 -3.27
N ALA A 14 29.70 4.94 -3.16
CA ALA A 14 31.02 5.27 -2.64
C ALA A 14 31.74 6.33 -3.49
N GLU A 15 31.75 6.16 -4.82
CA GLU A 15 32.30 7.14 -5.77
C GLU A 15 31.66 8.53 -5.57
N MET A 16 30.33 8.59 -5.46
CA MET A 16 29.61 9.85 -5.22
C MET A 16 29.97 10.48 -3.86
N MET A 17 30.10 9.67 -2.81
CA MET A 17 30.50 10.17 -1.48
C MET A 17 31.92 10.76 -1.50
N GLU A 18 32.86 10.12 -2.20
CA GLU A 18 34.22 10.64 -2.38
C GLU A 18 34.22 11.96 -3.17
N ASP A 19 33.49 12.02 -4.29
CA ASP A 19 33.41 13.21 -5.15
C ASP A 19 32.78 14.42 -4.44
N VAL A 20 31.78 14.19 -3.59
CA VAL A 20 31.05 15.25 -2.85
C VAL A 20 31.71 15.57 -1.51
N GLY A 21 32.57 14.69 -0.99
CA GLY A 21 33.20 14.83 0.32
C GLY A 21 32.26 14.50 1.49
N LEU A 22 31.44 13.45 1.35
CA LEU A 22 30.52 12.98 2.38
C LEU A 22 31.13 11.83 3.20
N ASP A 23 31.23 12.01 4.51
CA ASP A 23 31.65 10.94 5.43
C ASP A 23 30.50 9.96 5.74
N THR A 24 29.25 10.42 5.66
CA THR A 24 28.03 9.62 5.91
C THR A 24 26.92 10.03 4.95
N LEU A 25 25.88 9.21 4.86
CA LEU A 25 24.66 9.52 4.10
C LEU A 25 23.51 10.01 4.97
N ASP A 26 23.68 10.06 6.30
CA ASP A 26 22.57 10.24 7.24
C ASP A 26 21.86 11.57 7.02
N ASP A 27 22.61 12.68 6.96
CA ASP A 27 22.06 14.01 6.71
C ASP A 27 21.36 14.09 5.34
N LEU A 28 21.97 13.50 4.30
CA LEU A 28 21.37 13.48 2.96
C LEU A 28 20.07 12.65 2.94
N ALA A 29 20.08 11.50 3.60
CA ALA A 29 18.91 10.64 3.72
C ALA A 29 17.79 11.35 4.47
N ASP A 30 18.09 12.05 5.56
CA ASP A 30 17.13 12.83 6.32
C ASP A 30 16.52 13.97 5.50
N GLN A 31 17.33 14.68 4.69
CA GLN A 31 16.81 15.69 3.77
C GLN A 31 15.88 15.07 2.71
N ILE A 32 16.30 13.97 2.07
CA ILE A 32 15.52 13.29 1.05
C ILE A 32 14.18 12.78 1.64
N MET A 33 14.22 12.18 2.83
CA MET A 33 13.02 11.70 3.52
C MET A 33 12.13 12.86 3.99
N GLY A 34 12.71 13.97 4.46
CA GLY A 34 11.96 15.16 4.84
C GLY A 34 11.19 15.78 3.67
N VAL A 35 11.80 15.81 2.48
CA VAL A 35 11.16 16.31 1.25
C VAL A 35 9.98 15.43 0.86
N THR A 36 10.15 14.11 0.85
CA THR A 36 9.07 13.18 0.47
C THR A 36 7.97 13.09 1.51
N GLU A 37 8.31 13.19 2.81
CA GLU A 37 7.33 13.28 3.89
C GLU A 37 6.47 14.53 3.75
N LYS A 38 7.10 15.70 3.59
CA LYS A 38 6.37 16.96 3.39
C LYS A 38 5.46 16.86 2.16
N SER A 39 5.97 16.37 1.03
CA SER A 39 5.22 16.24 -0.20
C SER A 39 4.02 15.30 -0.07
N MET A 40 4.15 14.21 0.69
CA MET A 40 3.02 13.32 0.96
C MET A 40 2.00 13.95 1.92
N ARG A 41 2.46 14.61 2.99
CA ARG A 41 1.60 15.33 3.94
C ARG A 41 0.78 16.42 3.25
N ASP A 42 1.42 17.23 2.40
CA ASP A 42 0.73 18.27 1.61
C ASP A 42 -0.40 17.64 0.77
N ALA A 43 -0.13 16.52 0.07
CA ALA A 43 -1.14 15.82 -0.73
C ALA A 43 -2.28 15.20 0.10
N ILE A 44 -2.00 14.79 1.34
CA ILE A 44 -3.03 14.30 2.27
C ILE A 44 -4.01 15.42 2.65
N THR A 45 -3.51 16.64 2.89
CA THR A 45 -4.37 17.77 3.28
C THR A 45 -5.38 18.21 2.21
N GLU A 46 -5.19 17.79 0.96
CA GLU A 46 -6.16 18.02 -0.12
C GLU A 46 -7.42 17.15 0.01
N ILE A 47 -7.38 16.13 0.87
CA ILE A 47 -8.50 15.24 1.14
C ILE A 47 -9.23 15.70 2.39
N PRO A 48 -10.58 15.83 2.34
CA PRO A 48 -11.33 16.15 3.53
C PRO A 48 -11.06 15.16 4.66
N ASP A 49 -10.95 15.66 5.88
CA ASP A 49 -10.92 14.81 7.07
C ASP A 49 -12.19 13.93 7.12
N GLY A 50 -12.00 12.65 7.45
CA GLY A 50 -13.10 11.70 7.49
C GLY A 50 -12.67 10.26 7.50
N ILE A 51 -13.66 9.38 7.67
CA ILE A 51 -13.47 7.93 7.60
C ILE A 51 -14.12 7.42 6.32
N TYR A 52 -13.33 6.69 5.53
CA TYR A 52 -13.66 6.19 4.21
C TYR A 52 -13.72 4.66 4.25
N PRO A 53 -14.90 4.06 4.52
CA PRO A 53 -15.03 2.61 4.62
C PRO A 53 -15.27 1.95 3.27
N TYR A 54 -14.75 0.74 3.11
CA TYR A 54 -15.10 -0.18 2.03
C TYR A 54 -15.02 -1.64 2.50
N GLU A 55 -15.88 -2.49 1.93
CA GLU A 55 -15.85 -3.94 2.11
C GLU A 55 -15.86 -4.61 0.74
N GLY A 56 -14.83 -5.43 0.49
CA GLY A 56 -14.72 -6.25 -0.71
C GLY A 56 -14.87 -7.74 -0.38
N THR A 57 -15.32 -8.52 -1.36
CA THR A 57 -15.46 -9.97 -1.24
C THR A 57 -14.65 -10.65 -2.34
N ILE A 58 -13.86 -11.66 -1.98
CA ILE A 58 -13.11 -12.53 -2.88
C ILE A 58 -13.77 -13.91 -2.84
N GLU A 59 -14.11 -14.45 -4.00
CA GLU A 59 -14.74 -15.76 -4.11
C GLU A 59 -13.81 -16.88 -3.60
N GLY A 60 -14.34 -17.75 -2.75
CA GLY A 60 -13.59 -18.89 -2.22
C GLY A 60 -13.30 -19.95 -3.30
N PRO A 61 -12.04 -20.40 -3.46
CA PRO A 61 -11.71 -21.36 -4.51
C PRO A 61 -12.30 -22.74 -4.22
N GLY A 62 -12.92 -23.37 -5.22
CA GLY A 62 -13.39 -24.75 -5.14
C GLY A 62 -14.57 -24.96 -4.18
N GLY A 63 -15.47 -23.97 -4.08
CA GLY A 63 -16.66 -24.02 -3.21
C GLY A 63 -16.37 -23.76 -1.73
N ARG A 64 -15.16 -23.25 -1.42
CA ARG A 64 -14.83 -22.74 -0.09
C ARG A 64 -15.59 -21.45 0.19
N GLU A 65 -15.63 -21.05 1.46
CA GLU A 65 -16.24 -19.79 1.86
C GLU A 65 -15.51 -18.58 1.25
N ASP A 66 -16.30 -17.55 0.94
CA ASP A 66 -15.78 -16.28 0.44
C ASP A 66 -15.00 -15.53 1.51
N ILE A 67 -13.97 -14.81 1.07
CA ILE A 67 -13.14 -13.98 1.94
C ILE A 67 -13.63 -12.53 1.87
N LYS A 68 -14.04 -12.00 3.02
CA LYS A 68 -14.30 -10.56 3.21
C LYS A 68 -13.03 -9.83 3.62
N VAL A 69 -12.77 -8.72 2.95
CA VAL A 69 -11.73 -7.76 3.30
C VAL A 69 -12.41 -6.43 3.63
N LYS A 70 -12.26 -5.98 4.86
CA LYS A 70 -12.76 -4.69 5.32
C LYS A 70 -11.60 -3.72 5.44
N VAL A 71 -11.83 -2.49 5.00
CA VAL A 71 -10.89 -1.40 5.14
C VAL A 71 -11.63 -0.13 5.51
N ALA A 72 -11.11 0.61 6.48
CA ALA A 72 -11.47 1.98 6.75
C ALA A 72 -10.22 2.83 6.66
N VAL A 73 -10.20 3.79 5.74
CA VAL A 73 -9.12 4.77 5.68
C VAL A 73 -9.60 6.03 6.40
N GLU A 74 -8.97 6.37 7.52
CA GLU A 74 -9.18 7.62 8.22
C GLU A 74 -8.16 8.65 7.71
N VAL A 75 -8.65 9.80 7.24
CA VAL A 75 -7.82 10.97 6.95
C VAL A 75 -8.05 11.98 8.06
N LYS A 76 -6.95 12.48 8.65
CA LYS A 76 -7.01 13.49 9.70
C LYS A 76 -5.84 14.46 9.57
N GLY A 77 -6.12 15.67 9.09
CA GLY A 77 -5.13 16.68 8.78
C GLY A 77 -4.16 16.18 7.71
N SER A 78 -2.93 15.87 8.13
CA SER A 78 -1.86 15.38 7.24
C SER A 78 -1.51 13.91 7.43
N ASP A 79 -2.31 13.18 8.21
CA ASP A 79 -2.06 11.78 8.57
C ASP A 79 -3.19 10.87 8.06
N VAL A 80 -2.81 9.63 7.75
CA VAL A 80 -3.71 8.58 7.27
C VAL A 80 -3.60 7.36 8.18
N ILE A 81 -4.72 6.81 8.61
CA ILE A 81 -4.78 5.52 9.32
C ILE A 81 -5.60 4.55 8.50
N VAL A 82 -5.01 3.41 8.12
CA VAL A 82 -5.70 2.32 7.45
C VAL A 82 -6.04 1.24 8.47
N ASP A 83 -7.32 1.06 8.79
CA ASP A 83 -7.80 0.00 9.67
C ASP A 83 -8.40 -1.15 8.85
N LEU A 84 -7.86 -2.35 9.03
CA LEU A 84 -8.31 -3.59 8.39
C LEU A 84 -9.14 -4.49 9.32
N ASP A 85 -9.54 -3.97 10.49
CA ASP A 85 -10.41 -4.67 11.43
C ASP A 85 -11.73 -5.14 10.80
N GLY A 86 -12.15 -6.33 11.21
CA GLY A 86 -13.34 -7.00 10.66
C GLY A 86 -13.12 -7.71 9.32
N SER A 87 -11.89 -7.74 8.79
CA SER A 87 -11.51 -8.68 7.72
C SER A 87 -11.62 -10.13 8.20
N SER A 88 -11.79 -11.06 7.26
CA SER A 88 -12.03 -12.48 7.58
C SER A 88 -10.86 -13.08 8.37
N PRO A 89 -11.11 -14.10 9.21
CA PRO A 89 -10.07 -14.92 9.80
C PRO A 89 -9.16 -15.54 8.74
N GLU A 90 -7.97 -15.97 9.16
CA GLU A 90 -7.11 -16.79 8.31
C GLU A 90 -7.84 -18.07 7.82
N VAL A 91 -7.49 -18.50 6.61
CA VAL A 91 -8.09 -19.66 5.93
C VAL A 91 -7.18 -20.88 5.97
N ASP A 92 -7.75 -22.07 5.81
CA ASP A 92 -7.05 -23.37 5.85
C ASP A 92 -6.31 -23.72 4.54
N TRP A 93 -6.15 -22.76 3.63
CA TRP A 93 -5.48 -22.91 2.34
C TRP A 93 -4.51 -21.75 2.08
N GLY A 94 -3.81 -21.78 0.95
CA GLY A 94 -2.69 -20.85 0.68
C GLY A 94 -3.04 -19.36 0.54
N GLY A 95 -4.28 -18.92 0.79
CA GLY A 95 -4.78 -17.57 0.50
C GLY A 95 -4.35 -16.50 1.50
N ASN A 96 -3.76 -16.89 2.62
CA ASN A 96 -3.39 -15.97 3.69
C ASN A 96 -2.23 -15.06 3.30
N VAL A 97 -2.18 -13.89 3.94
CA VAL A 97 -1.18 -12.85 3.71
C VAL A 97 -0.46 -12.52 5.02
N ALA A 98 0.87 -12.48 4.97
CA ALA A 98 1.69 -12.00 6.08
C ALA A 98 1.65 -10.47 6.15
N TYR A 99 1.76 -9.91 7.37
CA TYR A 99 1.66 -8.47 7.63
C TYR A 99 2.46 -7.60 6.64
N ASN A 100 3.72 -7.95 6.37
CA ASN A 100 4.61 -7.17 5.52
C ASN A 100 4.11 -7.06 4.06
N PHE A 101 3.43 -8.07 3.55
CA PHE A 101 2.85 -8.04 2.22
C PHE A 101 1.62 -7.11 2.18
N THR A 102 0.75 -7.22 3.18
CA THR A 102 -0.40 -6.31 3.35
C THR A 102 0.06 -4.86 3.48
N TYR A 103 1.06 -4.61 4.34
CA TYR A 103 1.71 -3.32 4.50
C TYR A 103 2.17 -2.77 3.14
N ALA A 104 2.97 -3.52 2.39
CA ALA A 104 3.47 -3.04 1.11
C ALA A 104 2.35 -2.64 0.12
N TYR A 105 1.29 -3.44 0.01
CA TYR A 105 0.20 -3.17 -0.96
C TYR A 105 -0.75 -2.06 -0.51
N VAL A 106 -0.97 -1.89 0.80
CA VAL A 106 -1.73 -0.77 1.36
C VAL A 106 -0.97 0.54 1.15
N PHE A 107 0.31 0.58 1.50
CA PHE A 107 1.13 1.79 1.37
C PHE A 107 1.32 2.17 -0.10
N MET A 108 1.53 1.19 -0.98
CA MET A 108 1.55 1.42 -2.43
C MET A 108 0.25 2.08 -2.90
N ALA A 109 -0.91 1.60 -2.45
CA ALA A 109 -2.21 2.13 -2.85
C ALA A 109 -2.47 3.54 -2.30
N ILE A 110 -2.11 3.81 -1.04
CA ILE A 110 -2.23 5.17 -0.48
C ILE A 110 -1.28 6.12 -1.21
N LYS A 111 0.01 5.76 -1.34
CA LYS A 111 0.98 6.59 -2.06
C LYS A 111 0.51 6.94 -3.46
N SER A 112 0.06 5.97 -4.26
CA SER A 112 -0.38 6.22 -5.64
C SER A 112 -1.69 7.01 -5.73
N ALA A 113 -2.61 6.87 -4.76
CA ALA A 113 -3.87 7.60 -4.75
C ALA A 113 -3.75 9.07 -4.32
N PHE A 114 -2.72 9.39 -3.53
CA PHE A 114 -2.48 10.72 -3.00
C PHE A 114 -1.40 11.47 -3.77
N ASN A 115 -0.25 10.83 -4.02
CA ASN A 115 0.87 11.45 -4.72
C ASN A 115 1.63 10.41 -5.56
N PRO A 116 1.21 10.14 -6.80
CA PRO A 116 1.86 9.14 -7.65
C PRO A 116 3.29 9.52 -8.04
N ASP A 117 3.66 10.79 -7.99
CA ASP A 117 4.96 11.30 -8.46
C ASP A 117 6.02 11.39 -7.35
N VAL A 118 5.65 11.35 -6.06
CA VAL A 118 6.64 11.39 -4.98
C VAL A 118 7.58 10.18 -5.05
N PRO A 119 8.91 10.36 -4.92
CA PRO A 119 9.85 9.25 -4.84
C PRO A 119 9.49 8.27 -3.72
N ASN A 120 9.76 6.98 -3.95
CA ASN A 120 9.46 5.93 -2.99
C ASN A 120 10.60 5.76 -1.98
N ASN A 121 10.38 6.17 -0.73
CA ASN A 121 11.29 6.00 0.40
C ASN A 121 10.48 6.04 1.71
N GLU A 122 11.15 5.93 2.87
CA GLU A 122 10.49 5.97 4.18
C GLU A 122 9.72 7.29 4.43
N GLY A 123 10.22 8.41 3.90
CA GLY A 123 9.60 9.72 4.11
C GLY A 123 8.15 9.78 3.61
N CYS A 124 7.85 9.25 2.42
CA CYS A 124 6.48 9.26 1.90
C CYS A 124 5.54 8.26 2.58
N ILE A 125 6.03 7.43 3.50
CA ILE A 125 5.20 6.49 4.26
C ILE A 125 5.04 6.87 5.74
N ARG A 126 5.91 7.74 6.29
CA ARG A 126 5.79 8.29 7.65
C ARG A 126 4.40 8.84 8.05
N PRO A 127 3.63 9.53 7.17
CA PRO A 127 2.30 10.01 7.55
C PRO A 127 1.20 8.94 7.50
N ILE A 128 1.53 7.68 7.20
CA ILE A 128 0.56 6.60 7.01
C ILE A 128 0.79 5.53 8.08
N ALA A 129 -0.26 5.21 8.83
CA ALA A 129 -0.28 4.09 9.77
C ALA A 129 -1.23 2.99 9.30
N MET A 130 -0.97 1.74 9.70
CA MET A 130 -1.82 0.60 9.39
C MET A 130 -2.09 -0.26 10.61
N LYS A 131 -3.36 -0.55 10.86
CA LYS A 131 -3.83 -1.54 11.83
C LYS A 131 -4.37 -2.75 11.07
N ALA A 132 -3.79 -3.92 11.35
CA ALA A 132 -4.23 -5.20 10.79
C ALA A 132 -4.25 -6.24 11.93
N PRO A 133 -5.43 -6.69 12.41
CA PRO A 133 -5.48 -7.67 13.49
C PRO A 133 -4.81 -8.99 13.09
N GLU A 134 -3.96 -9.51 13.98
CA GLU A 134 -3.27 -10.79 13.77
C GLU A 134 -4.27 -11.96 13.83
N GLY A 135 -4.05 -12.99 13.00
CA GLY A 135 -4.98 -14.12 12.83
C GLY A 135 -6.09 -13.87 11.81
N THR A 136 -5.97 -12.79 11.03
CA THR A 136 -6.85 -12.50 9.89
C THR A 136 -6.18 -12.90 8.58
N VAL A 137 -6.95 -13.01 7.50
CA VAL A 137 -6.44 -13.32 6.16
C VAL A 137 -5.43 -12.28 5.64
N VAL A 138 -5.47 -11.06 6.18
CA VAL A 138 -4.58 -9.94 5.84
C VAL A 138 -3.42 -9.76 6.82
N ASN A 139 -3.39 -10.51 7.93
CA ASN A 139 -2.27 -10.57 8.87
C ASN A 139 -2.28 -11.92 9.59
N CYS A 140 -1.88 -12.94 8.86
CA CYS A 140 -1.97 -14.33 9.32
C CYS A 140 -0.83 -14.74 10.25
N ARG A 141 -1.03 -15.84 10.98
CA ARG A 141 -0.03 -16.38 11.91
C ARG A 141 0.75 -17.53 11.29
N PHE A 142 2.06 -17.57 11.53
CA PHE A 142 2.82 -18.80 11.26
C PHE A 142 2.22 -19.97 12.08
N PRO A 143 2.01 -21.17 11.51
CA PRO A 143 2.52 -21.68 10.22
C PRO A 143 1.49 -21.74 9.07
N VAL A 144 0.44 -20.92 9.04
CA VAL A 144 -0.58 -21.05 7.99
C VAL A 144 -0.03 -20.82 6.58
N ALA A 145 -0.66 -21.46 5.59
CA ALA A 145 -0.17 -21.46 4.22
C ALA A 145 -0.38 -20.10 3.52
N VAL A 146 0.66 -19.65 2.79
CA VAL A 146 0.69 -18.35 2.07
C VAL A 146 1.09 -18.49 0.59
N ALA A 147 1.01 -19.71 0.04
CA ALA A 147 1.47 -20.01 -1.32
C ALA A 147 0.65 -19.29 -2.40
N ALA A 148 -0.64 -19.03 -2.14
CA ALA A 148 -1.58 -18.34 -3.02
C ALA A 148 -1.92 -16.91 -2.52
N ARG A 149 -1.09 -16.34 -1.65
CA ARG A 149 -1.28 -15.01 -1.02
C ARG A 149 -1.61 -13.88 -1.99
N LEU A 150 -1.21 -14.00 -3.27
CA LEU A 150 -1.47 -12.98 -4.28
C LEU A 150 -2.97 -12.73 -4.50
N GLN A 151 -3.83 -13.74 -4.29
CA GLN A 151 -5.28 -13.58 -4.46
C GLN A 151 -5.86 -12.53 -3.50
N VAL A 152 -5.49 -12.61 -2.23
CA VAL A 152 -5.90 -11.64 -1.21
C VAL A 152 -5.00 -10.40 -1.26
N GLY A 153 -3.69 -10.59 -1.38
CA GLY A 153 -2.71 -9.51 -1.33
C GLY A 153 -2.87 -8.46 -2.44
N HIS A 154 -3.13 -8.87 -3.69
CA HIS A 154 -3.38 -7.90 -4.77
C HIS A 154 -4.72 -7.18 -4.62
N PHE A 155 -5.71 -7.84 -4.00
CA PHE A 155 -7.01 -7.25 -3.76
C PHE A 155 -6.95 -6.08 -2.75
N MET A 156 -5.91 -6.02 -1.90
CA MET A 156 -5.68 -4.91 -0.96
C MET A 156 -5.65 -3.54 -1.66
N THR A 157 -5.01 -3.46 -2.82
CA THR A 157 -4.92 -2.21 -3.58
C THR A 157 -6.28 -1.78 -4.10
N GLU A 158 -7.10 -2.73 -4.58
CA GLU A 158 -8.44 -2.44 -5.05
C GLU A 158 -9.34 -1.93 -3.91
N VAL A 159 -9.35 -2.61 -2.76
CA VAL A 159 -10.21 -2.21 -1.64
C VAL A 159 -9.84 -0.82 -1.13
N VAL A 160 -8.54 -0.49 -1.06
CA VAL A 160 -8.08 0.85 -0.67
C VAL A 160 -8.54 1.90 -1.67
N TYR A 161 -8.35 1.70 -2.98
CA TYR A 161 -8.81 2.67 -3.98
C TYR A 161 -10.32 2.89 -3.93
N ARG A 162 -11.10 1.85 -3.66
CA ARG A 162 -12.56 1.94 -3.58
C ARG A 162 -13.07 2.76 -2.41
N THR A 163 -12.28 2.92 -1.34
CA THR A 163 -12.62 3.86 -0.25
C THR A 163 -12.77 5.30 -0.75
N PHE A 164 -12.01 5.68 -1.79
CA PHE A 164 -12.02 7.04 -2.36
C PHE A 164 -12.86 7.20 -3.63
N ALA A 165 -13.33 6.09 -4.23
CA ALA A 165 -14.07 6.09 -5.50
C ALA A 165 -15.34 6.98 -5.55
N PRO A 166 -16.15 7.15 -4.49
CA PRO A 166 -17.28 8.08 -4.53
C PRO A 166 -16.91 9.55 -4.32
N GLN A 167 -15.67 9.85 -3.87
CA GLN A 167 -15.26 11.22 -3.49
C GLN A 167 -14.17 11.83 -4.39
N LYS A 168 -13.43 11.01 -5.14
CA LYS A 168 -12.44 11.44 -6.13
C LYS A 168 -12.78 10.85 -7.50
N ARG A 169 -12.90 11.73 -8.51
CA ARG A 169 -12.62 11.36 -9.90
C ARG A 169 -11.11 11.09 -9.94
N LEU A 170 -10.70 9.88 -9.52
CA LEU A 170 -9.31 9.45 -9.55
C LEU A 170 -8.78 9.76 -10.97
N PRO A 171 -7.65 10.46 -11.12
CA PRO A 171 -7.07 10.71 -12.43
C PRO A 171 -6.98 9.35 -13.15
N GLU A 172 -7.34 9.31 -14.44
CA GLU A 172 -7.14 8.11 -15.26
C GLU A 172 -5.71 7.61 -15.04
N ILE A 173 -5.59 6.51 -14.29
CA ILE A 173 -4.33 5.83 -14.03
C ILE A 173 -3.99 5.13 -15.35
N SER A 174 -3.45 5.92 -16.27
CA SER A 174 -3.11 5.50 -17.62
C SER A 174 -2.00 4.46 -17.53
N GLY A 175 -2.30 3.29 -18.09
CA GLY A 175 -1.31 2.28 -18.41
C GLY A 175 -0.82 1.42 -17.25
N HIS A 176 -1.65 0.46 -16.80
CA HIS A 176 -1.39 -0.99 -16.91
C HIS A 176 -2.52 -1.76 -16.20
N ARG A 177 -3.57 -2.05 -16.99
CA ARG A 177 -4.52 -3.18 -16.89
C ARG A 177 -5.11 -3.51 -15.50
N TRP A 178 -6.15 -2.79 -15.08
CA TRP A 178 -7.35 -3.33 -14.41
C TRP A 178 -8.58 -2.46 -14.74
N ARG A 179 -9.30 -2.79 -15.83
CA ARG A 179 -10.66 -2.29 -16.07
C ARG A 179 -11.62 -3.22 -15.35
N LEU A 180 -12.24 -2.78 -14.25
CA LEU A 180 -13.47 -3.38 -13.76
C LEU A 180 -14.65 -2.69 -14.44
N ILE A 181 -15.36 -3.47 -15.25
CA ILE A 181 -16.56 -3.11 -15.98
C ILE A 181 -17.70 -2.91 -14.99
N MET A 182 -18.23 -1.69 -14.90
CA MET A 182 -19.61 -1.41 -14.49
C MET A 182 -20.12 -0.24 -15.33
N TYR A 183 -20.23 -0.45 -16.65
CA TYR A 183 -21.03 0.44 -17.51
C TYR A 183 -22.44 -0.15 -17.59
N VAL A 184 -23.36 0.43 -16.82
CA VAL A 184 -24.81 0.25 -17.05
C VAL A 184 -25.23 1.41 -17.94
N PRO A 185 -25.56 1.20 -19.23
CA PRO A 185 -26.07 2.28 -20.06
C PRO A 185 -27.45 2.69 -19.54
N LYS A 186 -27.64 3.98 -19.23
CA LYS A 186 -28.99 4.53 -19.10
C LYS A 186 -29.64 4.53 -20.49
N ARG A 187 -30.86 3.99 -20.56
CA ARG A 187 -31.79 4.21 -21.69
C ARG A 187 -32.27 5.67 -21.68
#